data_AF-A0A0W0G0F0-F1
#
_entry.id   AF-A0A0W0G0F0-F1
#
_cell.length_a   1.000
_cell.length_b   1.000
_cell.length_c   1.000
_cell.angle_alpha   90.00
_cell.angle_beta   90.00
_cell.angle_gamma   90.00
#
_symmetry.space_group_name_H-M   'P 1'
#
loop_
_entity.id
_entity.type
_entity.pdbx_description
1 polymer ?
#
loop_
_entity_poly.entity_id
_entity_poly.type
_entity_poly.pdbx_seq_one_letter_code
_entity_poly.pdbx_strand_id
1 'polypeptide(L)'
;MASALSIDNVRQWQYKDILTLLKDEQKKWMAACHDELKSLQERSVYKLVDLPQGQKAIKSRWVFDIKTDGHYKARLVAKGFSQVEGMDYDELFSPVVRFETVCVLLALAALEDWDIQALDIKTAFLYGELDKEIYMEQPQGFIKGSNKVWLLRHALYARI
;
A
#
# COMPACT_ATOMS: atom_id res chain seq x y z
N MET A 1 26.33 -0.49 22.48
CA MET A 1 24.99 -0.60 23.08
C MET A 1 23.95 -0.29 22.02
N ALA A 2 23.56 -1.29 21.23
CA ALA A 2 22.44 -1.16 20.29
C ALA A 2 21.15 -1.44 21.07
N SER A 3 20.30 -0.42 21.19
CA SER A 3 18.97 -0.57 21.78
C SER A 3 18.20 -1.61 20.98
N ALA A 4 17.74 -2.66 21.67
CA ALA A 4 16.82 -3.64 21.10
C ALA A 4 15.50 -2.90 20.80
N LEU A 5 15.24 -2.62 19.52
CA LEU A 5 13.91 -2.21 19.09
C LEU A 5 12.94 -3.32 19.52
N SER A 6 12.03 -3.00 20.44
CA SER A 6 11.04 -3.98 20.89
C SER A 6 10.13 -4.36 19.71
N ILE A 7 9.91 -5.66 19.55
CA ILE A 7 9.09 -6.26 18.48
C ILE A 7 7.63 -5.78 18.57
N ASP A 8 7.24 -5.16 19.68
CA ASP A 8 5.90 -4.67 19.97
C ASP A 8 5.45 -3.53 19.04
N ASN A 9 6.37 -2.91 18.29
CA ASN A 9 6.04 -1.74 17.45
C ASN A 9 6.61 -1.80 16.02
N VAL A 10 6.78 -3.01 15.48
CA VAL A 10 7.29 -3.27 14.11
C VAL A 10 6.55 -2.46 13.02
N ARG A 11 5.27 -2.14 13.24
CA ARG A 11 4.45 -1.34 12.32
C ARG A 11 4.92 0.10 12.15
N GLN A 12 5.71 0.62 13.09
CA GLN A 12 6.29 1.97 13.01
C GLN A 12 7.66 1.99 12.35
N TRP A 13 8.30 0.84 12.18
CA TRP A 13 9.64 0.74 11.63
C TRP A 13 9.71 1.26 10.20
N GLN A 14 10.86 1.84 9.87
CA GLN A 14 11.29 2.19 8.53
C GLN A 14 12.23 1.12 8.00
N TYR A 15 12.43 1.11 6.68
CA TYR A 15 13.37 0.19 6.05
C TYR A 15 14.80 0.31 6.61
N LYS A 16 15.20 1.51 7.05
CA LYS A 16 16.51 1.74 7.68
C LYS A 16 16.66 0.96 8.99
N ASP A 17 15.59 0.82 9.76
CA ASP A 17 15.61 0.15 11.06
C ASP A 17 15.88 -1.35 10.88
N ILE A 18 15.38 -1.95 9.79
CA ILE A 18 15.67 -3.36 9.44
C ILE A 18 17.16 -3.59 9.19
N LEU A 19 17.87 -2.60 8.65
CA LEU A 19 19.30 -2.70 8.39
C LEU A 19 20.14 -2.67 9.68
N THR A 20 19.56 -2.24 10.80
CA THR A 20 20.22 -2.23 12.11
C THR A 20 20.04 -3.52 12.90
N LEU A 21 19.19 -4.44 12.42
CA LEU A 21 18.92 -5.72 13.06
C LEU A 21 20.05 -6.74 12.84
N LEU A 22 19.98 -7.83 13.59
CA LEU A 22 20.83 -9.01 13.38
C LEU A 22 20.63 -9.57 11.96
N LYS A 23 21.70 -10.12 11.37
CA LYS A 23 21.70 -10.62 9.99
C LYS A 23 20.59 -11.64 9.70
N ASP A 24 20.25 -12.50 10.66
CA ASP A 24 19.23 -13.52 10.47
C ASP A 24 17.81 -12.92 10.43
N GLU A 25 17.53 -11.92 11.28
CA GLU A 25 16.28 -11.17 11.25
C GLU A 25 16.17 -10.30 10.00
N GLN A 26 17.27 -9.66 9.59
CA GLN A 26 17.35 -8.89 8.36
C GLN A 26 16.99 -9.75 7.14
N LYS A 27 17.47 -11.01 7.07
CA LYS A 27 17.13 -11.93 5.97
C LYS A 27 15.63 -12.21 5.89
N LYS A 28 14.96 -12.41 7.03
CA LYS A 28 13.51 -12.68 7.08
C LYS A 28 12.71 -11.49 6.55
N TRP A 29 13.04 -10.27 6.98
CA TRP A 29 12.39 -9.06 6.51
C TRP A 29 12.68 -8.77 5.04
N MET A 30 13.92 -8.99 4.58
CA MET A 30 14.27 -8.84 3.18
C MET A 30 13.52 -9.84 2.30
N ALA A 31 13.36 -11.09 2.74
CA ALA A 31 12.55 -12.07 2.03
C ALA A 31 11.10 -11.58 1.87
N ALA A 32 10.49 -11.10 2.96
CA ALA A 32 9.14 -10.54 2.92
C ALA A 32 9.01 -9.34 1.96
N CYS A 33 10.02 -8.46 1.89
CA CYS A 33 10.05 -7.38 0.89
C CYS A 33 10.11 -7.91 -0.55
N HIS A 34 10.94 -8.92 -0.81
CA HIS A 34 11.04 -9.51 -2.15
C HIS A 34 9.74 -10.19 -2.57
N ASP A 35 9.07 -10.89 -1.66
CA ASP A 35 7.78 -11.54 -1.93
C ASP A 35 6.71 -10.53 -2.32
N GLU A 36 6.64 -9.39 -1.61
CA GLU A 36 5.74 -8.30 -1.97
C GLU A 36 6.07 -7.72 -3.35
N LEU A 37 7.34 -7.42 -3.62
CA LEU A 37 7.77 -6.90 -4.93
C LEU A 37 7.46 -7.86 -6.08
N LYS A 38 7.62 -9.17 -5.84
CA LYS A 38 7.31 -10.22 -6.81
C LYS A 38 5.81 -10.24 -7.10
N SER A 39 4.97 -10.20 -6.07
CA SER A 39 3.51 -10.11 -6.22
C SER A 39 3.08 -8.87 -7.01
N LEU A 40 3.68 -7.70 -6.74
CA LEU A 40 3.40 -6.47 -7.49
C LEU A 40 3.84 -6.57 -8.95
N GLN A 41 4.97 -7.23 -9.23
CA GLN A 41 5.46 -7.44 -10.57
C GLN A 41 4.59 -8.42 -11.36
N GLU A 42 4.19 -9.55 -10.77
CA GLU A 42 3.31 -10.56 -11.38
C GLU A 42 1.96 -9.96 -11.76
N ARG A 43 1.44 -9.05 -10.94
CA ARG A 43 0.18 -8.34 -11.17
C ARG A 43 0.34 -7.09 -12.04
N SER A 44 1.53 -6.82 -12.57
CA SER A 44 1.82 -5.66 -13.41
C SER A 44 1.41 -4.31 -12.78
N VAL A 45 1.53 -4.18 -11.45
CA VAL A 45 1.08 -3.00 -10.69
C VAL A 45 1.83 -1.73 -11.08
N TYR A 46 3.08 -1.86 -11.50
CA TYR A 46 3.91 -0.71 -11.85
C TYR A 46 4.75 -0.93 -13.11
N LYS A 47 5.17 0.17 -13.73
CA LYS A 47 6.17 0.22 -14.79
C LYS A 47 7.30 1.17 -14.41
N LEU A 48 8.54 0.77 -14.62
CA LEU A 48 9.69 1.64 -14.41
C LEU A 48 9.85 2.62 -15.58
N VAL A 49 9.76 3.92 -15.31
CA VAL A 49 9.80 5.00 -16.30
C VAL A 49 10.64 6.17 -15.79
N ASP A 50 11.06 7.06 -16.68
CA ASP A 50 11.65 8.34 -16.30
C ASP A 50 10.52 9.30 -15.87
N LEU A 51 10.78 10.13 -14.85
CA LEU A 51 9.78 11.09 -14.37
C LEU A 51 9.59 12.19 -15.42
N PRO A 52 8.37 12.38 -15.98
CA PRO A 52 8.13 13.44 -16.96
C PRO A 52 8.39 14.83 -16.36
N GLN A 53 8.84 15.76 -17.19
CA GLN A 53 9.08 17.12 -16.74
C GLN A 53 7.77 17.77 -16.24
N GLY A 54 7.81 18.34 -15.04
CA GLY A 54 6.65 18.98 -14.41
C GLY A 54 5.77 18.06 -13.58
N GLN A 55 5.98 16.73 -13.62
CA GLN A 55 5.28 15.79 -12.75
C GLN A 55 6.00 15.60 -11.41
N LYS A 56 5.23 15.31 -10.35
CA LYS A 56 5.76 14.98 -9.03
C LYS A 56 5.55 13.50 -8.73
N ALA A 57 6.61 12.84 -8.27
CA ALA A 57 6.51 11.48 -7.74
C ALA A 57 6.06 11.52 -6.28
N ILE A 58 5.06 10.71 -5.93
CA ILE A 58 4.67 10.49 -4.55
C ILE A 58 5.68 9.57 -3.86
N LYS A 59 5.87 9.75 -2.55
CA LYS A 59 6.81 8.93 -1.79
C LYS A 59 6.25 7.53 -1.55
N SER A 60 7.12 6.54 -1.43
CA SER A 60 6.75 5.19 -1.01
C SER A 60 7.21 4.91 0.42
N ARG A 61 6.51 4.01 1.12
CA ARG A 61 6.85 3.55 2.47
C ARG A 61 6.63 2.05 2.60
N TRP A 62 7.54 1.39 3.29
CA TRP A 62 7.34 0.03 3.76
C TRP A 62 6.56 0.00 5.07
N VAL A 63 5.60 -0.92 5.16
CA VAL A 63 4.86 -1.25 6.38
C VAL A 63 5.13 -2.70 6.73
N PHE A 64 5.68 -2.92 7.92
CA PHE A 64 6.06 -4.23 8.42
C PHE A 64 5.06 -4.73 9.46
N ASP A 65 4.83 -6.03 9.46
CA ASP A 65 3.89 -6.71 10.36
C ASP A 65 4.40 -8.13 10.60
N ILE A 66 4.30 -8.62 11.84
CA ILE A 66 4.49 -10.03 12.15
C ILE A 66 3.10 -10.60 12.45
N LYS A 67 2.72 -11.63 11.72
CA LYS A 67 1.45 -12.33 11.93
C LYS A 67 1.53 -13.23 13.16
N THR A 68 0.38 -13.55 13.74
CA THR A 68 0.28 -14.37 14.95
C THR A 68 0.85 -15.79 14.77
N ASP A 69 0.93 -16.26 13.53
CA ASP A 69 1.56 -17.52 13.12
C ASP A 69 3.11 -17.42 13.00
N GLY A 70 3.69 -16.26 13.29
CA GLY A 70 5.13 -16.00 13.18
C GLY A 70 5.59 -15.59 11.77
N HIS A 71 4.67 -15.43 10.81
CA HIS A 71 5.02 -15.06 9.45
C HIS A 71 5.34 -13.56 9.32
N TYR A 72 6.47 -13.25 8.68
CA TYR A 72 6.95 -11.90 8.43
C TYR A 72 6.23 -11.32 7.21
N LYS A 73 5.66 -10.13 7.33
CA LYS A 73 4.92 -9.51 6.24
C LYS A 73 5.40 -8.08 6.02
N ALA A 74 5.81 -7.79 4.79
CA ALA A 74 6.09 -6.44 4.31
C ALA A 74 4.99 -6.04 3.32
N ARG A 75 4.60 -4.77 3.36
CA ARG A 75 3.70 -4.17 2.34
C ARG A 75 4.30 -2.87 1.86
N LEU A 76 4.22 -2.64 0.56
CA LEU A 76 4.59 -1.36 -0.02
C LEU A 76 3.36 -0.46 -0.11
N VAL A 77 3.48 0.75 0.43
CA VAL A 77 2.38 1.71 0.55
C VAL A 77 2.80 3.03 -0.12
N ALA A 78 1.88 3.60 -0.89
CA ALA A 78 2.02 4.93 -1.44
C ALA A 78 1.69 5.98 -0.37
N LYS A 79 2.57 6.95 -0.16
CA LYS A 79 2.36 8.04 0.79
C LYS A 79 1.56 9.16 0.10
N GLY A 80 0.24 9.03 0.11
CA GLY A 80 -0.70 9.95 -0.58
C GLY A 80 -0.80 11.36 0.00
N PHE A 81 -0.18 11.65 1.15
CA PHE A 81 -0.28 12.96 1.83
C PHE A 81 0.41 14.15 1.12
N SER A 82 0.95 13.97 -0.08
CA SER A 82 1.63 15.03 -0.84
C SER A 82 0.82 15.60 -2.00
N GLN A 83 -0.41 15.14 -2.12
CA GLN A 83 -1.30 15.40 -3.23
C GLN A 83 -2.11 16.67 -2.89
N VAL A 84 -2.26 17.62 -3.83
CA VAL A 84 -2.99 18.89 -3.61
C VAL A 84 -4.34 18.86 -4.32
N GLU A 85 -5.41 19.06 -3.55
CA GLU A 85 -6.79 19.17 -4.05
C GLU A 85 -6.89 20.28 -5.11
N GLY A 86 -7.50 19.96 -6.26
CA GLY A 86 -7.63 20.88 -7.40
C GLY A 86 -6.40 21.01 -8.31
N MET A 87 -5.28 20.33 -8.01
CA MET A 87 -4.15 20.16 -8.94
C MET A 87 -3.95 18.70 -9.33
N ASP A 88 -3.95 17.79 -8.35
CA ASP A 88 -3.62 16.38 -8.58
C ASP A 88 -4.86 15.47 -8.63
N TYR A 89 -6.00 15.91 -8.09
CA TYR A 89 -7.30 15.20 -8.07
C TYR A 89 -8.42 16.21 -7.89
N ASP A 90 -9.52 15.99 -8.63
CA ASP A 90 -10.68 16.90 -8.66
C ASP A 90 -11.74 16.49 -7.62
N GLU A 91 -11.76 15.22 -7.21
CA GLU A 91 -12.70 14.69 -6.23
C GLU A 91 -12.04 13.60 -5.36
N LEU A 92 -12.24 13.64 -4.04
CA LEU A 92 -11.81 12.61 -3.08
C LEU A 92 -12.77 11.40 -3.13
N PHE A 93 -12.86 10.72 -4.26
CA PHE A 93 -13.60 9.47 -4.34
C PHE A 93 -12.72 8.31 -3.89
N SER A 94 -12.48 8.22 -2.57
CA SER A 94 -12.40 6.89 -1.99
C SER A 94 -13.82 6.32 -2.08
N PRO A 95 -14.06 5.16 -2.72
CA PRO A 95 -15.39 4.55 -2.82
C PRO A 95 -15.79 3.95 -1.46
N VAL A 96 -15.76 4.78 -0.41
CA VAL A 96 -16.28 4.43 0.90
C VAL A 96 -17.77 4.68 0.81
N VAL A 97 -18.52 3.59 0.71
CA VAL A 97 -19.97 3.62 0.91
C VAL A 97 -20.26 4.37 2.22
N ARG A 98 -21.18 5.34 2.13
CA ARG A 98 -21.67 6.07 3.30
C ARG A 98 -22.30 5.07 4.28
N PHE A 99 -21.94 5.17 5.55
CA PHE A 99 -22.43 4.23 6.57
C PHE A 99 -23.95 4.31 6.70
N GLU A 100 -24.52 5.51 6.52
CA GLU A 100 -25.96 5.76 6.47
C GLU A 100 -26.63 4.93 5.37
N THR A 101 -25.99 4.82 4.20
CA THR A 101 -26.52 3.99 3.10
C THR A 101 -26.51 2.51 3.45
N VAL A 102 -25.47 2.02 4.13
CA VAL A 102 -25.44 0.63 4.65
C VAL A 102 -26.57 0.41 5.64
N CYS A 103 -26.74 1.31 6.60
CA CYS A 103 -27.80 1.21 7.60
C CYS A 103 -29.20 1.21 6.97
N VAL A 104 -29.45 2.04 5.96
CA VAL A 104 -30.72 2.04 5.23
C VAL A 104 -30.96 0.72 4.50
N LEU A 105 -29.95 0.17 3.82
CA LEU A 105 -30.06 -1.13 3.15
C LEU A 105 -30.31 -2.27 4.14
N LEU A 106 -29.64 -2.27 5.29
CA LEU A 106 -29.87 -3.25 6.36
C LEU A 106 -31.27 -3.13 6.96
N ALA A 107 -31.75 -1.90 7.16
CA ALA A 107 -33.10 -1.64 7.67
C ALA A 107 -34.17 -2.13 6.68
N LEU A 108 -33.97 -1.90 5.38
CA LEU A 108 -34.85 -2.42 4.32
C LEU A 108 -34.82 -3.95 4.28
N ALA A 109 -33.64 -4.55 4.33
CA ALA A 109 -33.52 -6.02 4.35
C ALA A 109 -34.23 -6.63 5.57
N ALA A 110 -34.14 -6.00 6.74
CA ALA A 110 -34.86 -6.45 7.93
C ALA A 110 -36.39 -6.26 7.82
N LEU A 111 -36.84 -5.21 7.12
CA LEU A 111 -38.27 -4.94 6.92
C LEU A 111 -38.92 -5.93 5.94
N GLU A 112 -38.17 -6.30 4.91
CA GLU A 112 -38.61 -7.14 3.79
C GLU A 112 -38.21 -8.62 3.96
N ASP A 113 -37.62 -8.98 5.10
CA ASP A 113 -37.14 -10.33 5.44
C ASP A 113 -36.15 -10.89 4.39
N TRP A 114 -35.21 -10.05 3.94
CA TRP A 114 -34.20 -10.42 2.96
C TRP A 114 -32.95 -11.03 3.60
N ASP A 115 -32.46 -12.10 2.97
CA ASP A 115 -31.15 -12.66 3.31
C ASP A 115 -30.01 -11.75 2.84
N ILE A 116 -29.09 -11.46 3.76
CA ILE A 116 -27.88 -10.68 3.48
C ILE A 116 -26.68 -11.62 3.39
N GLN A 117 -25.91 -11.52 2.31
CA GLN A 117 -24.64 -12.21 2.14
C GLN A 117 -23.50 -11.19 1.97
N ALA A 118 -22.37 -11.43 2.63
CA ALA A 118 -21.19 -10.59 2.54
C ALA A 118 -20.02 -11.34 1.89
N LEU A 119 -19.30 -10.66 1.01
CA LEU A 119 -18.10 -11.18 0.35
C LEU A 119 -16.92 -10.23 0.59
N ASP A 120 -15.84 -10.74 1.18
CA ASP A 120 -14.57 -10.00 1.30
C ASP A 120 -13.68 -10.31 0.09
N ILE A 121 -13.52 -9.32 -0.79
CA ILE A 121 -12.65 -9.44 -1.97
C ILE A 121 -11.23 -9.09 -1.56
N LYS A 122 -10.36 -10.11 -1.50
CA LYS A 122 -8.92 -9.90 -1.34
C LYS A 122 -8.41 -9.00 -2.47
N THR A 123 -7.67 -7.95 -2.10
CA THR A 123 -7.03 -7.02 -3.05
C THR A 123 -7.99 -6.20 -3.93
N ALA A 124 -9.19 -5.87 -3.44
CA ALA A 124 -10.17 -5.03 -4.15
C ALA A 124 -9.58 -3.73 -4.75
N PHE A 125 -8.62 -3.11 -4.05
CA PHE A 125 -7.95 -1.89 -4.51
C PHE A 125 -7.16 -2.06 -5.82
N LEU A 126 -6.66 -3.26 -6.15
CA LEU A 126 -5.93 -3.49 -7.40
C LEU A 126 -6.84 -3.51 -8.63
N TYR A 127 -8.16 -3.65 -8.45
CA TYR A 127 -9.13 -3.68 -9.55
C TYR A 127 -9.68 -2.30 -9.90
N GLY A 128 -9.39 -1.27 -9.10
CA GLY A 128 -9.74 0.10 -9.45
C GLY A 128 -8.86 0.59 -10.60
N GLU A 129 -9.48 1.03 -11.69
CA GLU A 129 -8.77 1.79 -12.73
C GLU A 129 -8.31 3.14 -12.14
N LEU A 130 -7.09 3.54 -12.47
CA LEU A 130 -6.56 4.83 -12.05
C LEU A 130 -6.99 5.90 -13.07
N ASP A 131 -7.80 6.86 -12.66
CA ASP A 131 -8.25 7.96 -13.52
C ASP A 131 -7.09 8.87 -14.00
N LYS A 132 -5.97 8.88 -13.26
CA LYS A 132 -4.78 9.69 -13.55
C LYS A 132 -3.51 8.86 -13.40
N GLU A 133 -2.49 9.18 -14.20
CA GLU A 133 -1.17 8.57 -14.08
C GLU A 133 -0.50 8.98 -12.75
N ILE A 134 -0.28 8.00 -11.87
CA ILE A 134 0.40 8.23 -10.59
C ILE A 134 1.86 7.78 -10.68
N TYR A 135 2.78 8.71 -10.47
CA TYR A 135 4.21 8.44 -10.37
C TYR A 135 4.60 8.27 -8.91
N MET A 136 5.34 7.22 -8.59
CA MET A 136 5.80 6.90 -7.23
C MET A 136 7.31 6.67 -7.19
N GLU A 137 7.97 7.15 -6.14
CA GLU A 137 9.37 6.86 -5.85
C GLU A 137 9.59 5.36 -5.62
N GLN A 138 10.72 4.84 -6.11
CA GLN A 138 11.08 3.44 -5.92
C GLN A 138 11.19 3.10 -4.42
N PRO A 139 10.81 1.88 -4.02
CA PRO A 139 10.93 1.43 -2.65
C PRO A 139 12.37 1.56 -2.14
N GLN A 140 12.52 2.09 -0.92
CA GLN A 140 13.81 2.20 -0.29
C GLN A 140 14.49 0.82 -0.20
N GLY A 141 15.76 0.74 -0.60
CA GLY A 141 16.54 -0.50 -0.64
C GLY A 141 16.43 -1.29 -1.94
N PHE A 142 15.52 -0.91 -2.85
CA PHE A 142 15.23 -1.65 -4.08
C PHE A 142 15.19 -0.70 -5.30
N ILE A 143 16.24 0.10 -5.46
CA ILE A 143 16.36 1.09 -6.54
C ILE A 143 16.99 0.44 -7.78
N LYS A 144 16.29 0.53 -8.93
CA LYS A 144 16.79 0.14 -10.24
C LYS A 144 16.86 1.36 -11.16
N GLY A 145 18.08 1.69 -11.60
CA GLY A 145 18.34 2.86 -12.45
C GLY A 145 18.33 4.18 -11.69
N SER A 146 19.28 5.05 -12.00
CA SER A 146 19.30 6.42 -11.46
C SER A 146 18.15 7.23 -12.06
N ASN A 147 17.44 8.01 -11.25
CA ASN A 147 16.33 8.91 -11.64
C ASN A 147 15.06 8.26 -12.22
N LYS A 148 14.89 6.94 -12.12
CA LYS A 148 13.65 6.26 -12.53
C LYS A 148 12.62 6.23 -11.41
N VAL A 149 11.35 6.31 -11.79
CA VAL A 149 10.17 6.22 -10.91
C VAL A 149 9.25 5.09 -11.36
N TRP A 150 8.33 4.71 -10.49
CA TRP A 150 7.29 3.74 -10.79
C TRP A 150 6.03 4.47 -11.26
N LEU A 151 5.63 4.25 -12.49
CA LEU A 151 4.29 4.58 -12.96
C LEU A 151 3.33 3.48 -12.48
N LEU A 152 2.38 3.82 -11.61
CA LEU A 152 1.37 2.89 -11.12
C LEU A 152 0.29 2.67 -12.19
N ARG A 153 -0.01 1.41 -12.49
CA ARG A 153 -1.11 1.01 -13.39
C ARG A 153 -2.38 0.63 -12.65
N HIS A 154 -2.22 0.22 -11.40
CA HIS A 154 -3.29 -0.16 -10.48
C HIS A 154 -3.10 0.62 -9.19
N ALA A 155 -4.19 0.92 -8.47
CA ALA A 155 -4.06 1.58 -7.19
C ALA A 155 -3.19 0.75 -6.25
N LEU A 156 -2.30 1.41 -5.50
CA LEU A 156 -1.48 0.78 -4.48
C LEU A 156 -2.12 1.06 -3.12
N TYR A 157 -1.77 0.27 -2.09
CA TYR A 157 -2.19 0.56 -0.72
C TYR A 157 -1.89 2.02 -0.38
N ALA A 158 -2.93 2.76 0.03
CA ALA A 158 -2.83 4.06 0.64
C ALA A 158 -3.25 3.91 2.10
N ARG A 159 -2.44 4.41 3.03
CA ARG A 159 -2.84 4.54 4.42
C ARG A 159 -3.26 5.99 4.63
N ILE A 160 -4.56 6.20 4.79
CA ILE A 160 -5.14 7.41 5.39
C ILE A 160 -4.66 7.50 6.84
#